data_AF-A0A5P1FA65-F1
#
_entry.id   AF-A0A5P1FA65-F1
#
_cell.length_a   1.000
_cell.length_b   1.000
_cell.length_c   1.000
_cell.angle_alpha   90.00
_cell.angle_beta   90.00
_cell.angle_gamma   90.00
#
_symmetry.space_group_name_H-M   'P 1'
#
loop_
_entity.id
_entity.type
_entity.pdbx_description
1 polymer ?
#
loop_
_entity_poly.entity_id
_entity_poly.type
_entity_poly.pdbx_seq_one_letter_code
_entity_poly.pdbx_strand_id
1 'polypeptide(L)'
;MAEEKMGSKGQAWFCATGLPSDVVIEVDDMIFHLHKFPLMSKSSKLHHLITEREQNPRTRTDEEEEDEEIEEEELPHISLPNFPGGSGTFETAAKFCYGVKIDLTAANVAALRCAAEYLEMTEEFSEDNLINRTERFLAQSVFRSLKGSVKALKSCNTLSPLAEDLGIVQRCIDSIAARANASDSAASSLFGWPIADAGARDLGFSVRRKNNIKGGSDPWFEDLTALSLPIYKRVISAMKDKDLSSDIIEGSLISYAKRSIPGLSRSNRNPAPTPSTSEIEQRELLETVITNLPLEKSAAGANTTRFLFRLLRTINILRASEASRTLLERKIASQLEHATLDDLLMPSYSYLVETLYDVDSVERILGYYLEKVEENSSAIVAVRWPKRRR
;
A
#
# COMPACT_ATOMS: atom_id res chain seq x y z
N MET A 1 38.71 -35.00 8.10
CA MET A 1 38.55 -34.17 6.89
C MET A 1 37.41 -33.22 7.17
N ALA A 2 37.77 -31.99 7.55
CA ALA A 2 36.82 -30.89 7.73
C ALA A 2 36.42 -30.40 6.34
N GLU A 3 35.13 -30.26 6.09
CA GLU A 3 34.62 -29.48 4.96
C GLU A 3 34.60 -28.01 5.37
N GLU A 4 35.52 -27.24 4.79
CA GLU A 4 35.50 -25.78 4.82
C GLU A 4 34.16 -25.26 4.30
N LYS A 5 33.48 -24.51 5.15
CA LYS A 5 32.28 -23.76 4.77
C LYS A 5 32.74 -22.49 4.05
N MET A 6 32.77 -22.56 2.72
CA MET A 6 33.15 -21.47 1.83
C MET A 6 32.27 -20.24 2.11
N GLY A 7 32.88 -19.17 2.63
CA GLY A 7 32.21 -17.91 2.96
C GLY A 7 31.58 -17.26 1.74
N SER A 8 30.36 -16.74 1.92
CA SER A 8 29.67 -15.93 0.91
C SER A 8 30.55 -14.72 0.57
N LYS A 9 30.90 -14.54 -0.71
CA LYS A 9 31.63 -13.35 -1.17
C LYS A 9 30.72 -12.11 -1.01
N GLY A 10 30.81 -11.43 0.13
CA GLY A 10 30.16 -10.15 0.36
C GLY A 10 30.62 -9.11 -0.66
N GLN A 11 29.71 -8.24 -1.09
CA GLN A 11 30.07 -7.09 -1.92
C GLN A 11 30.76 -6.04 -1.05
N ALA A 12 31.74 -5.31 -1.61
CA ALA A 12 32.47 -4.28 -0.88
C ALA A 12 32.31 -2.92 -1.56
N TRP A 13 32.12 -1.88 -0.74
CA TRP A 13 31.98 -0.49 -1.15
C TRP A 13 33.13 0.34 -0.57
N PHE A 14 33.78 1.13 -1.42
CA PHE A 14 34.92 1.97 -1.04
C PHE A 14 34.60 3.44 -1.27
N CYS A 15 34.86 4.27 -0.26
CA CYS A 15 34.76 5.71 -0.42
C CYS A 15 35.95 6.26 -1.22
N ALA A 16 35.71 6.83 -2.40
CA ALA A 16 36.76 7.38 -3.27
C ALA A 16 37.20 8.80 -2.86
N THR A 17 37.63 8.99 -1.62
CA THR A 17 38.23 10.26 -1.13
C THR A 17 39.70 10.41 -1.54
N GLY A 18 40.34 9.32 -1.99
CA GLY A 18 41.79 9.25 -2.22
C GLY A 18 42.62 9.04 -0.95
N LEU A 19 41.97 8.95 0.22
CA LEU A 19 42.60 8.59 1.49
C LEU A 19 42.34 7.10 1.80
N PRO A 20 43.23 6.44 2.57
CA PRO A 20 42.96 5.11 3.07
C PRO A 20 41.79 5.14 4.06
N SER A 21 40.94 4.12 4.02
CA SER A 21 39.86 3.95 5.00
C SER A 21 40.43 3.71 6.38
N ASP A 22 39.82 4.29 7.41
CA ASP A 22 40.21 4.13 8.81
C ASP A 22 39.14 3.37 9.64
N VAL A 23 38.02 2.98 9.03
CA VAL A 23 36.95 2.19 9.66
C VAL A 23 36.25 1.30 8.63
N VAL A 24 35.86 0.10 9.06
CA VAL A 24 35.06 -0.84 8.27
C VAL A 24 33.70 -1.04 8.93
N ILE A 25 32.63 -0.81 8.17
CA ILE A 25 31.26 -1.05 8.63
C ILE A 25 30.62 -2.12 7.76
N GLU A 26 30.16 -3.20 8.39
CA GLU A 26 29.43 -4.29 7.75
C GLU A 26 27.92 -4.09 7.96
N VAL A 27 27.17 -4.10 6.87
CA VAL A 27 25.71 -3.98 6.87
C VAL A 27 25.11 -5.05 5.96
N ASP A 28 24.40 -5.99 6.58
CA ASP A 28 23.88 -7.19 5.90
C ASP A 28 25.00 -7.89 5.11
N ASP A 29 24.85 -8.09 3.80
CA ASP A 29 25.83 -8.77 2.93
C ASP A 29 26.88 -7.81 2.30
N MET A 30 27.01 -6.58 2.83
CA MET A 30 27.84 -5.53 2.24
C MET A 30 28.84 -4.96 3.25
N ILE A 31 30.10 -4.82 2.82
CA ILE A 31 31.19 -4.25 3.61
C ILE A 31 31.51 -2.85 3.10
N PHE A 32 31.58 -1.86 3.99
CA PHE A 32 31.85 -0.47 3.67
C PHE A 32 33.19 -0.02 4.26
N HIS A 33 34.13 0.35 3.38
CA HIS A 33 35.39 0.97 3.75
C HIS A 33 35.23 2.49 3.78
N LEU A 34 35.27 3.06 5.00
CA LEU A 34 34.83 4.41 5.32
C LEU A 34 35.88 5.19 6.13
N HIS A 35 35.51 6.42 6.49
CA HIS A 35 36.32 7.36 7.27
C HIS A 35 35.57 7.74 8.55
N LYS A 36 36.23 7.70 9.71
CA LYS A 36 35.66 7.96 11.04
C LYS A 36 35.05 9.36 11.12
N PHE A 37 35.82 10.39 10.78
CA PHE A 37 35.43 11.78 11.00
C PHE A 37 34.08 12.16 10.34
N PRO A 38 33.85 11.91 9.03
CA PRO A 38 32.56 12.19 8.39
C PRO A 38 31.38 11.53 9.11
N LEU A 39 31.53 10.26 9.52
CA LEU A 39 30.48 9.50 10.20
C LEU A 39 30.21 10.03 11.61
N MET A 40 31.26 10.18 12.41
CA MET A 40 31.19 10.61 13.81
C MET A 40 30.66 12.04 13.94
N SER A 41 30.88 12.90 12.95
CA SER A 41 30.36 14.28 12.93
C SER A 41 28.85 14.37 12.65
N LYS A 42 28.19 13.27 12.28
CA LYS A 42 26.78 13.27 11.84
C LYS A 42 25.90 12.25 12.54
N SER A 43 26.50 11.27 13.24
CA SER A 43 25.79 10.16 13.88
C SER A 43 26.34 9.93 15.29
N SER A 44 25.48 10.14 16.29
CA SER A 44 25.76 9.80 17.69
C SER A 44 26.14 8.32 17.84
N LYS A 45 25.35 7.44 17.24
CA LYS A 45 25.57 6.00 17.36
C LYS A 45 26.88 5.54 16.76
N LEU A 46 27.25 6.02 15.57
CA LEU A 46 28.54 5.68 14.96
C LEU A 46 29.69 6.29 15.75
N HIS A 47 29.52 7.49 16.30
CA HIS A 47 30.49 8.09 17.22
C HIS A 47 30.75 7.18 18.43
N HIS A 48 29.70 6.70 19.09
CA HIS A 48 29.81 5.79 20.22
C HIS A 48 30.47 4.46 19.82
N LEU A 49 29.96 3.79 18.79
CA LEU A 49 30.46 2.46 18.37
C LEU A 49 31.93 2.49 17.94
N ILE A 50 32.34 3.55 17.23
CA ILE A 50 33.75 3.72 16.82
C ILE A 50 34.62 3.93 18.06
N THR A 51 34.22 4.84 18.96
CA THR A 51 35.00 5.16 20.17
C THR A 51 35.12 3.96 21.10
N GLU A 52 34.04 3.21 21.30
CA GLU A 52 34.03 1.98 22.10
C GLU A 52 34.97 0.93 21.51
N ARG A 53 34.98 0.78 20.18
CA ARG A 53 35.84 -0.18 19.48
C ARG A 53 37.31 0.18 19.57
N GLU A 54 37.65 1.47 19.53
CA GLU A 54 39.02 1.96 19.73
C GLU A 54 39.51 1.77 21.17
N GLN A 55 38.62 1.89 22.15
CA GLN A 55 38.94 1.69 23.57
C GLN A 55 39.07 0.21 23.96
N ASN A 56 38.47 -0.69 23.18
CA ASN A 56 38.52 -2.14 23.43
C ASN A 56 38.90 -2.91 22.15
N PRO A 57 40.15 -2.78 21.66
CA PRO A 57 40.68 -3.66 20.60
C PRO A 57 40.56 -5.10 21.11
N ARG A 58 40.13 -6.05 20.26
CA ARG A 58 39.97 -7.46 20.69
C ARG A 58 41.25 -7.90 21.41
N THR A 59 41.15 -8.30 22.68
CA THR A 59 42.17 -9.15 23.29
C THR A 59 42.26 -10.42 22.44
N ARG A 60 43.46 -10.70 21.95
CA ARG A 60 43.83 -11.99 21.36
C ARG A 60 43.19 -13.10 22.18
N THR A 61 42.45 -14.01 21.53
CA THR A 61 42.25 -15.33 22.09
C THR A 61 43.62 -15.99 22.21
N ASP A 62 43.96 -16.48 23.40
CA ASP A 62 45.26 -16.99 23.80
C ASP A 62 45.72 -18.30 23.10
N GLU A 63 45.52 -18.47 21.78
CA GLU A 63 45.86 -19.75 21.12
C GLU A 63 46.71 -19.67 19.84
N GLU A 64 47.21 -18.50 19.43
CA GLU A 64 48.16 -18.43 18.32
C GLU A 64 49.36 -17.54 18.72
N GLU A 65 50.36 -18.19 19.33
CA GLU A 65 51.74 -17.73 19.33
C GLU A 65 52.42 -18.21 18.05
N GLU A 66 53.36 -17.40 17.57
CA GLU A 66 54.29 -17.66 16.45
C GLU A 66 53.73 -17.41 15.05
N ASP A 67 53.75 -16.15 14.63
CA ASP A 67 54.63 -15.72 13.53
C ASP A 67 54.74 -14.18 13.50
N GLU A 68 55.97 -13.65 13.49
CA GLU A 68 56.29 -12.23 13.32
C GLU A 68 56.02 -11.82 11.85
N GLU A 69 54.75 -11.72 11.48
CA GLU A 69 54.33 -11.01 10.27
C GLU A 69 53.76 -9.64 10.67
N ILE A 70 54.11 -8.62 9.89
CA ILE A 70 53.78 -7.19 10.06
C ILE A 70 52.40 -7.01 10.70
N GLU A 71 52.34 -6.40 11.89
CA GLU A 71 51.09 -5.99 12.54
C GLU A 71 50.34 -5.01 11.61
N GLU A 72 49.55 -5.51 10.67
CA GLU A 72 48.53 -4.70 10.01
C GLU A 72 47.56 -4.29 11.13
N GLU A 73 47.57 -3.00 11.51
CA GLU A 73 46.56 -2.45 12.41
C GLU A 73 45.18 -2.77 11.84
N GLU A 74 44.53 -3.82 12.37
CA GLU A 74 43.18 -4.19 11.95
C GLU A 74 42.26 -3.00 12.18
N LEU A 75 41.73 -2.46 11.08
CA LEU A 75 40.79 -1.33 11.14
C LEU A 75 39.61 -1.69 12.04
N PRO A 76 39.07 -0.73 12.81
CA PRO A 76 37.86 -0.94 13.59
C PRO A 76 36.73 -1.49 12.71
N HIS A 77 36.35 -2.76 12.96
CA HIS A 77 35.23 -3.44 12.29
C HIS A 77 33.96 -3.34 13.13
N ILE A 78 32.92 -2.74 12.57
CA ILE A 78 31.61 -2.55 13.21
C ILE A 78 30.57 -3.29 12.36
N SER A 79 29.76 -4.14 13.00
CA SER A 79 28.66 -4.85 12.33
C SER A 79 27.31 -4.25 12.73
N LEU A 80 26.48 -3.93 11.75
CA LEU A 80 25.12 -3.38 11.92
C LEU A 80 24.09 -4.36 11.31
N PRO A 81 23.75 -5.45 12.00
CA PRO A 81 22.79 -6.44 11.49
C PRO A 81 21.38 -5.86 11.42
N ASN A 82 20.61 -6.25 10.39
CA ASN A 82 19.22 -5.85 10.18
C ASN A 82 19.04 -4.33 10.10
N PHE A 83 19.93 -3.65 9.38
CA PHE A 83 19.88 -2.20 9.26
C PHE A 83 18.57 -1.75 8.58
N PRO A 84 17.88 -0.69 9.07
CA PRO A 84 16.62 -0.26 8.49
C PRO A 84 16.76 0.13 7.01
N GLY A 85 16.09 -0.62 6.13
CA GLY A 85 16.16 -0.42 4.68
C GLY A 85 17.41 -0.99 4.02
N GLY A 86 18.21 -1.75 4.76
CA GLY A 86 19.38 -2.50 4.29
C GLY A 86 20.57 -1.66 3.84
N SER A 87 21.58 -2.35 3.31
CA SER A 87 22.87 -1.78 2.89
C SER A 87 22.75 -0.58 1.93
N GLY A 88 21.82 -0.59 0.97
CA GLY A 88 21.62 0.55 0.06
C GLY A 88 21.11 1.83 0.75
N THR A 89 20.31 1.67 1.82
CA THR A 89 19.89 2.81 2.65
C THR A 89 21.04 3.33 3.49
N PHE A 90 21.85 2.42 4.05
CA PHE A 90 23.09 2.78 4.75
C PHE A 90 24.06 3.53 3.84
N GLU A 91 24.29 3.05 2.61
CA GLU A 91 25.15 3.74 1.62
C GLU A 91 24.70 5.20 1.42
N THR A 92 23.39 5.42 1.33
CA THR A 92 22.84 6.76 1.15
C THR A 92 23.02 7.63 2.40
N ALA A 93 22.85 7.06 3.61
CA ALA A 93 23.15 7.75 4.86
C ALA A 93 24.65 8.06 5.00
N ALA A 94 25.53 7.13 4.64
CA ALA A 94 26.97 7.34 4.61
C ALA A 94 27.35 8.46 3.63
N LYS A 95 26.83 8.45 2.40
CA LYS A 95 27.01 9.55 1.43
C LYS A 95 26.61 10.91 2.01
N PHE A 96 25.49 10.97 2.74
CA PHE A 96 25.08 12.18 3.44
C PHE A 96 26.13 12.62 4.48
N CYS A 97 26.75 11.69 5.21
CA CYS A 97 27.82 12.00 6.15
C CYS A 97 29.04 12.67 5.49
N TYR A 98 29.35 12.30 4.25
CA TYR A 98 30.40 12.95 3.43
C TYR A 98 29.94 14.27 2.79
N GLY A 99 28.75 14.78 3.10
CA GLY A 99 28.21 15.99 2.48
C GLY A 99 27.76 15.81 1.03
N VAL A 100 27.66 14.57 0.55
CA VAL A 100 27.11 14.28 -0.78
C VAL A 100 25.62 14.60 -0.78
N LYS A 101 25.16 15.33 -1.79
CA LYS A 101 23.74 15.62 -1.94
C LYS A 101 22.96 14.33 -2.18
N ILE A 102 22.06 14.01 -1.25
CA ILE A 102 21.12 12.90 -1.39
C ILE A 102 19.78 13.36 -1.98
N ASP A 103 19.21 12.55 -2.85
CA ASP A 103 17.89 12.77 -3.44
C ASP A 103 16.81 12.02 -2.64
N LEU A 104 15.93 12.78 -2.01
CA LEU A 104 14.79 12.24 -1.28
C LEU A 104 13.62 12.02 -2.25
N THR A 105 13.00 10.85 -2.14
CA THR A 105 11.84 10.43 -2.92
C THR A 105 10.83 9.74 -2.02
N ALA A 106 9.58 9.65 -2.46
CA ALA A 106 8.57 8.90 -1.73
C ALA A 106 8.89 7.39 -1.61
N ALA A 107 9.83 6.83 -2.37
CA ALA A 107 10.23 5.41 -2.24
C ALA A 107 11.31 5.17 -1.17
N ASN A 108 12.18 6.15 -0.91
CA ASN A 108 13.35 5.95 -0.04
C ASN A 108 13.26 6.71 1.29
N VAL A 109 12.41 7.74 1.39
CA VAL A 109 12.42 8.61 2.57
C VAL A 109 12.01 7.89 3.86
N ALA A 110 11.10 6.91 3.81
CA ALA A 110 10.73 6.14 5.01
C ALA A 110 11.93 5.32 5.52
N ALA A 111 12.64 4.64 4.62
CA ALA A 111 13.85 3.88 4.95
C ALA A 111 14.94 4.80 5.50
N LEU A 112 15.19 5.93 4.84
CA LEU A 112 16.17 6.92 5.31
C LEU A 112 15.80 7.53 6.66
N ARG A 113 14.51 7.79 6.91
CA ARG A 113 14.04 8.30 8.20
C ARG A 113 14.26 7.27 9.31
N CYS A 114 14.01 5.99 9.04
CA CYS A 114 14.27 4.88 9.98
C CYS A 114 15.77 4.67 10.21
N ALA A 115 16.58 4.71 9.15
CA ALA A 115 18.03 4.63 9.22
C ALA A 115 18.63 5.79 10.01
N ALA A 116 18.13 7.02 9.79
CA ALA A 116 18.55 8.20 10.52
C ALA A 116 18.18 8.13 12.00
N GLU A 117 17.02 7.56 12.35
CA GLU A 117 16.65 7.26 13.74
C GLU A 117 17.64 6.26 14.34
N TYR A 118 17.86 5.14 13.66
CA TYR A 118 18.73 4.07 14.13
C TYR A 118 20.15 4.56 14.34
N LEU A 119 20.66 5.43 13.47
CA LEU A 119 21.99 6.04 13.55
C LEU A 119 22.03 7.29 14.44
N GLU A 120 20.90 7.71 15.03
CA GLU A 120 20.80 8.89 15.89
C GLU A 120 21.37 10.15 15.21
N MET A 121 20.94 10.39 13.96
CA MET A 121 21.41 11.51 13.13
C MET A 121 20.58 12.77 13.42
N THR A 122 20.78 13.33 14.61
CA THR A 122 20.04 14.48 15.15
C THR A 122 20.75 15.81 14.92
N GLU A 123 20.05 16.91 15.22
CA GLU A 123 20.58 18.26 15.07
C GLU A 123 21.65 18.62 16.11
N GLU A 124 21.88 17.75 17.10
CA GLU A 124 22.94 17.92 18.11
C GLU A 124 24.34 17.74 17.50
N PHE A 125 24.46 16.98 16.40
CA PHE A 125 25.72 16.71 15.71
C PHE A 125 25.93 17.62 14.51
N SER A 126 24.85 18.02 13.84
CA SER A 126 24.92 18.85 12.64
C SER A 126 23.61 19.57 12.40
N GLU A 127 23.67 20.81 11.93
CA GLU A 127 22.50 21.49 11.40
C GLU A 127 21.92 20.75 10.18
N ASP A 128 20.59 20.73 10.08
CA ASP A 128 19.80 20.07 9.03
C ASP A 128 20.22 18.60 8.78
N ASN A 129 20.42 17.87 9.87
CA ASN A 129 20.78 16.46 9.86
C ASN A 129 19.63 15.60 9.29
N LEU A 130 19.94 14.32 9.06
CA LEU A 130 19.14 13.44 8.24
C LEU A 130 17.72 13.22 8.79
N ILE A 131 17.55 13.20 10.13
CA ILE A 131 16.21 13.10 10.75
C ILE A 131 15.35 14.30 10.35
N ASN A 132 15.79 15.53 10.61
CA ASN A 132 15.03 16.74 10.30
C ASN A 132 14.78 16.88 8.79
N ARG A 133 15.77 16.57 7.96
CA ARG A 133 15.65 16.63 6.50
C ARG A 133 14.61 15.64 5.95
N THR A 134 14.60 14.41 6.46
CA THR A 134 13.63 13.38 6.04
C THR A 134 12.22 13.68 6.56
N GLU A 135 12.07 14.13 7.81
CA GLU A 135 10.78 14.57 8.38
C GLU A 135 10.17 15.74 7.60
N ARG A 136 11.00 16.72 7.22
CA ARG A 136 10.55 17.84 6.41
C ARG A 136 10.04 17.39 5.05
N PHE A 137 10.75 16.49 4.38
CA PHE A 137 10.31 15.95 3.09
C PHE A 137 9.01 15.14 3.21
N LEU A 138 8.88 14.33 4.27
CA LEU A 138 7.65 13.61 4.58
C LEU A 138 6.46 14.59 4.73
N ALA A 139 6.61 15.61 5.56
CA ALA A 139 5.56 16.58 5.87
C ALA A 139 5.18 17.48 4.68
N GLN A 140 6.18 17.93 3.90
CA GLN A 140 5.97 18.93 2.84
C GLN A 140 5.66 18.32 1.48
N SER A 141 6.15 17.09 1.20
CA SER A 141 6.03 16.45 -0.11
C SER A 141 5.19 15.18 -0.07
N VAL A 142 5.51 14.24 0.82
CA VAL A 142 4.87 12.91 0.82
C VAL A 142 3.42 13.01 1.30
N PHE A 143 3.18 13.52 2.51
CA PHE A 143 1.82 13.60 3.08
C PHE A 143 0.91 14.61 2.35
N ARG A 144 1.49 15.42 1.45
CA ARG A 144 0.80 16.31 0.52
C ARG A 144 0.68 15.73 -0.89
N SER A 145 0.91 14.43 -1.07
CA SER A 145 0.77 13.70 -2.33
C SER A 145 0.07 12.37 -2.09
N LEU A 146 -1.12 12.13 -2.66
CA LEU A 146 -1.83 10.84 -2.49
C LEU A 146 -0.95 9.69 -2.98
N LYS A 147 -0.42 9.83 -4.20
CA LYS A 147 0.54 8.90 -4.79
C LYS A 147 1.84 8.81 -3.99
N GLY A 148 2.32 9.93 -3.43
CA GLY A 148 3.49 9.96 -2.56
C GLY A 148 3.27 9.14 -1.29
N SER A 149 2.16 9.34 -0.59
CA SER A 149 1.78 8.62 0.62
C SER A 149 1.61 7.12 0.36
N VAL A 150 0.97 6.71 -0.75
CA VAL A 150 0.86 5.28 -1.11
C VAL A 150 2.24 4.67 -1.37
N LYS A 151 3.12 5.38 -2.08
CA LYS A 151 4.47 4.91 -2.38
C LYS A 151 5.34 4.79 -1.13
N ALA A 152 5.26 5.76 -0.22
CA ALA A 152 5.96 5.72 1.06
C ALA A 152 5.41 4.60 1.97
N LEU A 153 4.09 4.46 2.06
CA LEU A 153 3.44 3.40 2.80
C LEU A 153 3.87 2.01 2.33
N LYS A 154 3.97 1.80 1.01
CA LYS A 154 4.47 0.55 0.44
C LYS A 154 5.91 0.25 0.88
N SER A 155 6.77 1.27 0.95
CA SER A 155 8.16 1.10 1.39
C SER A 155 8.30 0.72 2.87
N CYS A 156 7.27 0.98 3.70
CA CYS A 156 7.30 0.64 5.12
C CYS A 156 7.16 -0.87 5.40
N ASN A 157 6.74 -1.70 4.43
CA ASN A 157 6.58 -3.16 4.63
C ASN A 157 7.85 -3.84 5.16
N THR A 158 9.03 -3.37 4.76
CA THR A 158 10.33 -3.95 5.14
C THR A 158 10.98 -3.21 6.32
N LEU A 159 10.26 -2.28 6.95
CA LEU A 159 10.79 -1.38 7.99
C LEU A 159 10.10 -1.57 9.36
N SER A 160 9.28 -2.62 9.50
CA SER A 160 8.61 -2.95 10.74
C SER A 160 9.61 -3.46 11.80
N PRO A 161 9.47 -3.09 13.09
CA PRO A 161 8.43 -2.22 13.66
C PRO A 161 8.75 -0.72 13.59
N LEU A 162 10.00 -0.34 13.27
CA LEU A 162 10.49 1.02 13.42
C LEU A 162 9.67 2.09 12.66
N ALA A 163 9.18 1.77 11.46
CA ALA A 163 8.33 2.70 10.70
C ALA A 163 6.95 2.94 11.34
N GLU A 164 6.43 1.98 12.12
CA GLU A 164 5.21 2.14 12.92
C GLU A 164 5.50 2.99 14.15
N ASP A 165 6.59 2.71 14.87
CA ASP A 165 6.98 3.45 16.08
C ASP A 165 7.22 4.93 15.79
N LEU A 166 7.82 5.23 14.62
CA LEU A 166 8.00 6.60 14.11
C LEU A 166 6.72 7.24 13.54
N GLY A 167 5.59 6.52 13.57
CA GLY A 167 4.30 6.98 13.09
C GLY A 167 4.25 7.26 11.59
N ILE A 168 5.20 6.76 10.79
CA ILE A 168 5.26 7.02 9.34
C ILE A 168 4.08 6.34 8.65
N VAL A 169 3.80 5.09 9.05
CA VAL A 169 2.71 4.29 8.49
C VAL A 169 1.36 4.96 8.72
N GLN A 170 1.04 5.32 9.96
CA GLN A 170 -0.24 5.94 10.28
C GLN A 170 -0.40 7.31 9.58
N ARG A 171 0.65 8.15 9.57
CA ARG A 171 0.62 9.43 8.84
C ARG A 171 0.39 9.26 7.34
N CYS A 172 0.93 8.21 6.72
CA CYS A 172 0.63 7.90 5.32
C CYS A 172 -0.84 7.50 5.12
N ILE A 173 -1.37 6.65 5.99
CA ILE A 173 -2.78 6.19 5.93
C ILE A 173 -3.73 7.38 6.09
N ASP A 174 -3.51 8.22 7.09
CA ASP A 174 -4.33 9.41 7.35
C ASP A 174 -4.28 10.39 6.18
N SER A 175 -3.10 10.57 5.58
CA SER A 175 -2.92 11.37 4.37
C SER A 175 -3.69 10.80 3.18
N ILE A 176 -3.67 9.47 2.98
CA ILE A 176 -4.43 8.83 1.89
C ILE A 176 -5.92 9.08 2.08
N ALA A 177 -6.45 8.81 3.27
CA ALA A 177 -7.88 8.99 3.57
C ALA A 177 -8.31 10.47 3.42
N ALA A 178 -7.55 11.41 3.99
CA ALA A 178 -7.87 12.83 3.93
C ALA A 178 -7.89 13.38 2.50
N ARG A 179 -7.00 12.90 1.63
CA ARG A 179 -6.85 13.44 0.27
C ARG A 179 -7.76 12.78 -0.74
N ALA A 180 -8.15 11.53 -0.51
CA ALA A 180 -9.20 10.88 -1.28
C ALA A 180 -10.56 11.59 -1.12
N ASN A 181 -10.85 12.13 0.07
CA ASN A 181 -12.04 13.00 0.27
C ASN A 181 -11.95 14.32 -0.52
N ALA A 182 -10.77 14.95 -0.55
CA ALA A 182 -10.59 16.20 -1.30
C ALA A 182 -10.71 16.03 -2.83
N SER A 183 -10.31 14.87 -3.37
CA SER A 183 -10.55 14.55 -4.79
C SER A 183 -12.04 14.34 -5.10
N ASP A 184 -12.80 13.77 -4.16
CA ASP A 184 -14.25 13.61 -4.29
C ASP A 184 -14.96 14.96 -4.33
N SER A 185 -14.56 15.87 -3.44
CA SER A 185 -15.12 17.23 -3.37
C SER A 185 -14.77 18.06 -4.60
N ALA A 186 -13.58 17.91 -5.19
CA ALA A 186 -13.17 18.62 -6.40
C ALA A 186 -13.88 18.09 -7.66
N ALA A 187 -14.09 16.77 -7.75
CA ALA A 187 -14.88 16.16 -8.82
C ALA A 187 -16.37 16.56 -8.72
N SER A 188 -16.92 16.58 -7.50
CA SER A 188 -18.30 17.02 -7.23
C SER A 188 -18.49 18.53 -7.44
N SER A 189 -17.51 19.37 -7.10
CA SER A 189 -17.59 20.83 -7.25
C SER A 189 -17.49 21.30 -8.70
N LEU A 190 -16.98 20.48 -9.62
CA LEU A 190 -16.90 20.80 -11.05
C LEU A 190 -18.20 20.50 -11.83
N PHE A 191 -19.19 19.85 -11.20
CA PHE A 191 -20.43 19.43 -11.87
C PHE A 191 -21.73 20.02 -11.27
N GLY A 192 -21.65 20.99 -10.36
CA GLY A 192 -22.83 21.48 -9.61
C GLY A 192 -23.05 22.99 -9.64
N TRP A 193 -23.22 23.62 -10.80
CA TRP A 193 -23.85 24.96 -10.88
C TRP A 193 -25.21 24.86 -11.59
N PRO A 194 -26.35 25.11 -10.90
CA PRO A 194 -27.62 25.31 -11.58
C PRO A 194 -27.62 26.74 -12.15
N ILE A 195 -27.34 26.87 -13.46
CA ILE A 195 -27.62 28.13 -14.16
C ILE A 195 -29.14 28.23 -14.26
N ALA A 196 -29.71 29.10 -13.43
CA ALA A 196 -31.07 29.57 -13.59
C ALA A 196 -31.20 30.26 -14.96
N ASP A 197 -32.24 29.88 -15.68
CA ASP A 197 -32.57 30.31 -17.02
C ASP A 197 -32.86 31.83 -17.05
N ALA A 198 -31.93 32.61 -17.60
CA ALA A 198 -32.16 34.00 -17.98
C ALA A 198 -31.24 34.36 -19.16
N GLY A 199 -31.87 34.55 -20.32
CA GLY A 199 -31.28 34.69 -21.65
C GLY A 199 -29.97 35.48 -21.77
N ALA A 200 -28.99 34.84 -22.40
CA ALA A 200 -27.96 35.52 -23.17
C ALA A 200 -27.61 34.68 -24.40
N ARG A 201 -27.87 35.27 -25.57
CA ARG A 201 -27.53 34.73 -26.89
C ARG A 201 -26.02 34.81 -27.10
N ASP A 202 -25.53 33.79 -27.80
CA ASP A 202 -24.42 33.85 -28.76
C ASP A 202 -23.05 34.31 -28.25
N LEU A 203 -22.13 33.35 -28.09
CA LEU A 203 -20.79 33.40 -28.67
C LEU A 203 -20.26 31.96 -28.75
N GLY A 204 -20.25 31.40 -29.95
CA GLY A 204 -19.82 30.04 -30.24
C GLY A 204 -18.36 29.77 -29.92
N PHE A 205 -18.11 29.01 -28.84
CA PHE A 205 -16.92 28.19 -28.70
C PHE A 205 -17.35 26.75 -28.42
N SER A 206 -17.58 25.99 -29.49
CA SER A 206 -17.88 24.57 -29.41
C SER A 206 -16.60 23.78 -29.15
N VAL A 207 -16.14 23.78 -27.89
CA VAL A 207 -15.22 22.75 -27.43
C VAL A 207 -16.04 21.49 -27.22
N ARG A 208 -16.22 20.70 -28.29
CA ARG A 208 -16.62 19.30 -28.21
C ARG A 208 -15.51 18.53 -27.46
N ARG A 209 -15.50 18.60 -26.13
CA ARG A 209 -14.80 17.60 -25.32
C ARG A 209 -15.63 16.33 -25.40
N LYS A 210 -15.14 15.41 -26.23
CA LYS A 210 -15.55 14.01 -26.29
C LYS A 210 -15.62 13.49 -24.86
N ASN A 211 -16.84 13.27 -24.35
CA ASN A 211 -17.08 12.60 -23.09
C ASN A 211 -16.54 11.16 -23.24
N ASN A 212 -15.27 10.98 -22.92
CA ASN A 212 -14.66 9.69 -22.75
C ASN A 212 -14.72 9.36 -21.26
N ILE A 213 -15.95 9.30 -20.73
CA ILE A 213 -16.28 8.51 -19.54
C ILE A 213 -16.18 7.04 -19.99
N LYS A 214 -14.98 6.60 -20.33
CA LYS A 214 -14.63 5.19 -20.22
C LYS A 214 -14.47 4.98 -18.72
N GLY A 215 -15.19 4.01 -18.16
CA GLY A 215 -15.10 3.59 -16.75
C GLY A 215 -13.71 3.08 -16.37
N GLY A 216 -12.73 3.97 -16.40
CA GLY A 216 -11.42 3.82 -15.80
C GLY A 216 -11.55 4.22 -14.35
N SER A 217 -11.08 3.33 -13.48
CA SER A 217 -10.76 3.61 -12.08
C SER A 217 -10.02 4.94 -11.96
N ASP A 218 -10.22 5.64 -10.84
CA ASP A 218 -9.35 6.77 -10.53
C ASP A 218 -7.89 6.30 -10.57
N PRO A 219 -6.96 7.10 -11.17
CA PRO A 219 -5.59 6.65 -11.44
C PRO A 219 -4.81 6.15 -10.21
N TRP A 220 -5.24 6.55 -9.01
CA TRP A 220 -4.59 6.20 -7.75
C TRP A 220 -5.10 4.89 -7.14
N PHE A 221 -6.24 4.33 -7.59
CA PHE A 221 -6.70 3.01 -7.14
C PHE A 221 -5.72 1.91 -7.55
N GLU A 222 -5.12 2.04 -8.74
CA GLU A 222 -4.08 1.14 -9.21
C GLU A 222 -2.85 1.16 -8.29
N ASP A 223 -2.50 2.33 -7.73
CA ASP A 223 -1.38 2.45 -6.80
C ASP A 223 -1.66 1.70 -5.48
N LEU A 224 -2.91 1.67 -5.00
CA LEU A 224 -3.31 0.90 -3.80
C LEU A 224 -3.20 -0.61 -3.99
N THR A 225 -3.32 -1.10 -5.23
CA THR A 225 -3.24 -2.55 -5.52
C THR A 225 -1.87 -3.16 -5.26
N ALA A 226 -0.84 -2.32 -5.07
CA ALA A 226 0.51 -2.74 -4.73
C ALA A 226 0.76 -2.87 -3.22
N LEU A 227 -0.23 -2.54 -2.39
CA LEU A 227 -0.15 -2.69 -0.93
C LEU A 227 -0.41 -4.15 -0.51
N SER A 228 0.14 -4.55 0.63
CA SER A 228 -0.17 -5.84 1.25
C SER A 228 -1.59 -5.80 1.84
N LEU A 229 -2.25 -6.97 1.96
CA LEU A 229 -3.61 -7.05 2.49
C LEU A 229 -3.75 -6.43 3.90
N PRO A 230 -2.82 -6.64 4.86
CA PRO A 230 -2.92 -6.01 6.18
C PRO A 230 -2.90 -4.49 6.14
N ILE A 231 -2.02 -3.90 5.32
CA ILE A 231 -1.95 -2.43 5.16
C ILE A 231 -3.20 -1.92 4.45
N TYR A 232 -3.64 -2.61 3.39
CA TYR A 232 -4.83 -2.22 2.64
C TYR A 232 -6.09 -2.21 3.53
N LYS A 233 -6.25 -3.19 4.42
CA LYS A 233 -7.33 -3.22 5.43
C LYS A 233 -7.34 -1.96 6.30
N ARG A 234 -6.17 -1.52 6.77
CA ARG A 234 -6.03 -0.28 7.56
C ARG A 234 -6.38 0.97 6.75
N VAL A 235 -5.97 1.03 5.48
CA VAL A 235 -6.33 2.13 4.57
C VAL A 235 -7.85 2.20 4.39
N ILE A 236 -8.52 1.07 4.13
CA ILE A 236 -9.97 1.04 3.96
C ILE A 236 -10.71 1.42 5.25
N SER A 237 -10.23 0.98 6.43
CA SER A 237 -10.79 1.42 7.71
C SER A 237 -10.69 2.93 7.86
N ALA A 238 -9.50 3.51 7.63
CA ALA A 238 -9.30 4.95 7.74
C ALA A 238 -10.14 5.75 6.72
N MET A 239 -10.35 5.21 5.51
CA MET A 239 -11.24 5.82 4.52
C MET A 239 -12.70 5.81 5.00
N LYS A 240 -13.15 4.74 5.65
CA LYS A 240 -14.49 4.66 6.25
C LYS A 240 -14.64 5.62 7.42
N ASP A 241 -13.63 5.72 8.28
CA ASP A 241 -13.63 6.64 9.44
C ASP A 241 -13.62 8.12 9.04
N LYS A 242 -13.34 8.42 7.76
CA LYS A 242 -13.38 9.77 7.17
C LYS A 242 -14.64 10.01 6.32
N ASP A 243 -15.62 9.11 6.38
CA ASP A 243 -16.90 9.20 5.67
C ASP A 243 -16.74 9.41 4.15
N LEU A 244 -15.75 8.73 3.54
CA LEU A 244 -15.59 8.78 2.08
C LEU A 244 -16.81 8.19 1.37
N SER A 245 -17.11 8.71 0.18
CA SER A 245 -18.22 8.20 -0.62
C SER A 245 -18.11 6.70 -0.90
N SER A 246 -19.28 6.04 -0.88
CA SER A 246 -19.43 4.62 -1.21
C SER A 246 -18.80 4.27 -2.57
N ASP A 247 -18.87 5.16 -3.55
CA ASP A 247 -18.31 4.95 -4.88
C ASP A 247 -16.76 4.87 -4.87
N ILE A 248 -16.08 5.67 -4.05
CA ILE A 248 -14.60 5.61 -3.92
C ILE A 248 -14.18 4.33 -3.23
N ILE A 249 -14.85 3.96 -2.14
CA ILE A 249 -14.59 2.73 -1.41
C ILE A 249 -14.81 1.53 -2.33
N GLU A 250 -15.95 1.47 -3.01
CA GLU A 250 -16.28 0.41 -3.96
C GLU A 250 -15.28 0.34 -5.12
N GLY A 251 -14.94 1.48 -5.73
CA GLY A 251 -13.98 1.59 -6.81
C GLY A 251 -12.59 1.06 -6.43
N SER A 252 -12.08 1.43 -5.25
CA SER A 252 -10.81 0.95 -4.73
C SER A 252 -10.81 -0.56 -4.48
N LEU A 253 -11.87 -1.09 -3.85
CA LEU A 253 -12.05 -2.52 -3.57
C LEU A 253 -12.11 -3.37 -4.84
N ILE A 254 -12.86 -2.90 -5.84
CA ILE A 254 -12.95 -3.58 -7.15
C ILE A 254 -11.58 -3.58 -7.83
N SER A 255 -10.85 -2.46 -7.80
CA SER A 255 -9.51 -2.36 -8.38
C SER A 255 -8.53 -3.33 -7.71
N TYR A 256 -8.53 -3.36 -6.38
CA TYR A 256 -7.69 -4.24 -5.58
C TYR A 256 -8.00 -5.72 -5.84
N ALA A 257 -9.28 -6.11 -5.83
CA ALA A 257 -9.71 -7.47 -6.11
C ALA A 257 -9.31 -7.93 -7.53
N LYS A 258 -9.51 -7.08 -8.55
CA LYS A 258 -9.15 -7.40 -9.96
C LYS A 258 -7.66 -7.66 -10.16
N ARG A 259 -6.81 -7.00 -9.37
CA ARG A 259 -5.36 -7.19 -9.41
C ARG A 259 -4.93 -8.44 -8.65
N SER A 260 -5.54 -8.70 -7.51
CA SER A 260 -5.04 -9.67 -6.53
C SER A 260 -5.69 -11.06 -6.61
N ILE A 261 -6.88 -11.18 -7.24
CA ILE A 261 -7.60 -12.45 -7.39
C ILE A 261 -7.57 -12.89 -8.87
N PRO A 262 -6.98 -14.06 -9.18
CA PRO A 262 -6.99 -14.61 -10.54
C PRO A 262 -8.42 -14.79 -11.08
N GLY A 263 -8.63 -14.55 -12.38
CA GLY A 263 -9.91 -14.78 -13.05
C GLY A 263 -10.96 -13.65 -12.94
N LEU A 264 -10.75 -12.64 -12.08
CA LEU A 264 -11.66 -11.48 -12.01
C LEU A 264 -11.43 -10.46 -13.14
N SER A 265 -10.20 -10.38 -13.66
CA SER A 265 -9.81 -9.50 -14.77
C SER A 265 -10.08 -10.12 -16.14
N ARG A 266 -10.65 -9.33 -17.05
CA ARG A 266 -11.03 -9.76 -18.43
C ARG A 266 -9.86 -9.73 -19.44
N SER A 267 -8.69 -9.25 -19.01
CA SER A 267 -7.59 -8.91 -19.92
C SER A 267 -6.67 -10.11 -20.16
N ASN A 268 -6.74 -10.67 -21.37
CA ASN A 268 -5.74 -11.59 -21.95
C ASN A 268 -4.36 -10.94 -22.18
N ARG A 269 -4.11 -9.71 -21.71
CA ARG A 269 -2.76 -9.15 -21.71
C ARG A 269 -2.03 -9.67 -20.49
N ASN A 270 -1.12 -10.61 -20.73
CA ASN A 270 -0.08 -11.13 -19.84
C ASN A 270 -0.29 -10.72 -18.38
N PRO A 271 -0.84 -11.61 -17.51
CA PRO A 271 -0.81 -11.33 -16.09
C PRO A 271 0.67 -11.09 -15.74
N ALA A 272 0.98 -9.89 -15.24
CA ALA A 272 2.23 -9.71 -14.52
C ALA A 272 2.31 -10.84 -13.49
N PRO A 273 3.48 -11.47 -13.26
CA PRO A 273 3.58 -12.59 -12.34
C PRO A 273 3.13 -12.12 -10.96
N THR A 274 1.87 -12.36 -10.63
CA THR A 274 1.39 -12.30 -9.27
C THR A 274 2.00 -13.52 -8.60
N PRO A 275 2.76 -13.37 -7.51
CA PRO A 275 3.15 -14.55 -6.73
C PRO A 275 1.87 -15.36 -6.49
N SER A 276 1.91 -16.66 -6.74
CA SER A 276 0.77 -17.54 -6.54
C SER A 276 0.37 -17.48 -5.07
N THR A 277 -0.57 -16.62 -4.74
CA THR A 277 -1.14 -16.53 -3.40
C THR A 277 -1.89 -17.82 -3.14
N SER A 278 -1.76 -18.34 -1.91
CA SER A 278 -2.45 -19.58 -1.55
C SER A 278 -3.97 -19.40 -1.67
N GLU A 279 -4.72 -20.48 -1.89
CA GLU A 279 -6.19 -20.41 -1.91
C GLU A 279 -6.75 -19.78 -0.62
N ILE A 280 -6.06 -19.97 0.51
CA ILE A 280 -6.40 -19.39 1.81
C ILE A 280 -6.27 -17.87 1.78
N GLU A 281 -5.16 -17.33 1.25
CA GLU A 281 -4.95 -15.89 1.10
C GLU A 281 -5.93 -15.28 0.11
N GLN A 282 -6.22 -15.97 -1.01
CA GLN A 282 -7.22 -15.52 -1.97
C GLN A 282 -8.61 -15.44 -1.34
N ARG A 283 -8.98 -16.44 -0.52
CA ARG A 283 -10.23 -16.47 0.23
C ARG A 283 -10.30 -15.34 1.25
N GLU A 284 -9.25 -15.12 2.05
CA GLU A 284 -9.21 -14.03 3.02
C GLU A 284 -9.38 -12.67 2.33
N LEU A 285 -8.69 -12.47 1.20
CA LEU A 285 -8.79 -11.25 0.40
C LEU A 285 -10.22 -11.06 -0.14
N LEU A 286 -10.81 -12.11 -0.71
CA LEU A 286 -12.17 -12.11 -1.22
C LEU A 286 -13.19 -11.72 -0.13
N GLU A 287 -13.12 -12.35 1.04
CA GLU A 287 -14.01 -12.06 2.17
C GLU A 287 -13.81 -10.64 2.71
N THR A 288 -12.56 -10.16 2.73
CA THR A 288 -12.23 -8.78 3.09
C THR A 288 -12.87 -7.80 2.12
N VAL A 289 -12.78 -8.05 0.81
CA VAL A 289 -13.39 -7.21 -0.22
C VAL A 289 -14.90 -7.15 -0.01
N ILE A 290 -15.55 -8.29 0.14
CA ILE A 290 -17.01 -8.39 0.29
C ILE A 290 -17.50 -7.68 1.55
N THR A 291 -16.86 -7.92 2.69
CA THR A 291 -17.25 -7.32 3.98
C THR A 291 -17.11 -5.80 3.96
N ASN A 292 -16.25 -5.26 3.08
CA ASN A 292 -16.04 -3.84 2.95
C ASN A 292 -16.84 -3.18 1.82
N LEU A 293 -17.51 -3.94 0.95
CA LEU A 293 -18.33 -3.40 -0.13
C LEU A 293 -19.56 -2.66 0.43
N PRO A 294 -19.81 -1.40 0.01
CA PRO A 294 -21.03 -0.68 0.38
C PRO A 294 -22.28 -1.39 -0.17
N LEU A 295 -23.29 -1.60 0.67
CA LEU A 295 -24.54 -2.30 0.30
C LEU A 295 -25.45 -1.48 -0.62
N GLU A 296 -25.31 -0.17 -0.61
CA GLU A 296 -26.12 0.78 -1.38
C GLU A 296 -25.91 0.62 -2.90
N LYS A 297 -26.87 1.17 -3.67
CA LYS A 297 -26.86 1.09 -5.13
C LYS A 297 -25.68 1.91 -5.66
N SER A 298 -24.81 1.25 -6.44
CA SER A 298 -23.65 1.89 -7.07
C SER A 298 -24.08 2.81 -8.22
N ALA A 299 -23.39 3.95 -8.39
CA ALA A 299 -23.56 4.79 -9.58
C ALA A 299 -23.02 4.12 -10.86
N ALA A 300 -22.15 3.10 -10.73
CA ALA A 300 -21.42 2.46 -11.84
C ALA A 300 -22.14 1.24 -12.48
N GLY A 301 -23.44 1.10 -12.21
CA GLY A 301 -24.43 0.31 -12.95
C GLY A 301 -23.98 -1.08 -13.43
N ALA A 302 -23.83 -1.26 -14.74
CA ALA A 302 -23.66 -2.59 -15.35
C ALA A 302 -22.26 -3.22 -15.18
N ASN A 303 -21.19 -2.43 -15.14
CA ASN A 303 -19.83 -2.98 -15.03
C ASN A 303 -19.55 -3.52 -13.63
N THR A 304 -20.05 -2.82 -12.60
CA THR A 304 -20.02 -3.26 -11.21
C THR A 304 -20.83 -4.54 -11.05
N THR A 305 -22.08 -4.60 -11.56
CA THR A 305 -22.91 -5.81 -11.48
C THR A 305 -22.22 -7.03 -12.07
N ARG A 306 -21.68 -6.93 -13.29
CA ARG A 306 -20.90 -8.03 -13.89
C ARG A 306 -19.71 -8.45 -13.05
N PHE A 307 -19.01 -7.51 -12.43
CA PHE A 307 -17.90 -7.82 -11.53
C PHE A 307 -18.37 -8.59 -10.29
N LEU A 308 -19.48 -8.18 -9.66
CA LEU A 308 -20.04 -8.88 -8.49
C LEU A 308 -20.43 -10.32 -8.81
N PHE A 309 -21.03 -10.59 -9.98
CA PHE A 309 -21.33 -11.97 -10.38
C PHE A 309 -20.07 -12.82 -10.57
N ARG A 310 -18.96 -12.24 -11.08
CA ARG A 310 -17.67 -12.95 -11.12
C ARG A 310 -17.11 -13.21 -9.72
N LEU A 311 -17.30 -12.25 -8.82
CA LEU A 311 -16.91 -12.38 -7.43
C LEU A 311 -17.69 -13.53 -6.76
N LEU A 312 -18.97 -13.68 -7.07
CA LEU A 312 -19.82 -14.77 -6.59
C LEU A 312 -19.38 -16.13 -7.14
N ARG A 313 -18.99 -16.21 -8.42
CA ARG A 313 -18.37 -17.43 -8.99
C ARG A 313 -17.12 -17.82 -8.20
N THR A 314 -16.32 -16.82 -7.82
CA THR A 314 -15.07 -17.03 -7.09
C THR A 314 -15.33 -17.47 -5.63
N ILE A 315 -16.38 -16.96 -4.97
CA ILE A 315 -16.83 -17.45 -3.65
C ILE A 315 -17.06 -18.96 -3.69
N ASN A 316 -17.74 -19.45 -4.73
CA ASN A 316 -18.08 -20.87 -4.83
C ASN A 316 -16.84 -21.73 -5.11
N ILE A 317 -15.91 -21.25 -5.94
CA ILE A 317 -14.64 -21.94 -6.23
C ILE A 317 -13.76 -22.02 -4.96
N LEU A 318 -13.59 -20.91 -4.25
CA LEU A 318 -12.73 -20.83 -3.07
C LEU A 318 -13.40 -21.33 -1.78
N ARG A 319 -14.67 -21.74 -1.85
CA ARG A 319 -15.49 -22.17 -0.70
C ARG A 319 -15.40 -21.17 0.46
N ALA A 320 -15.64 -19.90 0.14
CA ALA A 320 -15.69 -18.82 1.13
C ALA A 320 -16.90 -18.96 2.07
N SER A 321 -16.92 -18.21 3.16
CA SER A 321 -17.97 -18.30 4.18
C SER A 321 -19.37 -17.99 3.65
N GLU A 322 -20.39 -18.66 4.21
CA GLU A 322 -21.81 -18.41 3.92
C GLU A 322 -22.22 -16.95 4.22
N ALA A 323 -21.59 -16.34 5.23
CA ALA A 323 -21.80 -14.94 5.58
C ALA A 323 -21.37 -14.00 4.43
N SER A 324 -20.17 -14.21 3.87
CA SER A 324 -19.70 -13.45 2.72
C SER A 324 -20.55 -13.72 1.47
N ARG A 325 -21.00 -14.96 1.24
CA ARG A 325 -21.93 -15.26 0.14
C ARG A 325 -23.21 -14.45 0.27
N THR A 326 -23.84 -14.50 1.45
CA THR A 326 -25.10 -13.78 1.74
C THR A 326 -24.96 -12.28 1.53
N LEU A 327 -23.87 -11.67 2.02
CA LEU A 327 -23.60 -10.24 1.83
C LEU A 327 -23.45 -9.88 0.35
N LEU A 328 -22.74 -10.70 -0.41
CA LEU A 328 -22.55 -10.47 -1.84
C LEU A 328 -23.86 -10.65 -2.62
N GLU A 329 -24.66 -11.67 -2.31
CA GLU A 329 -25.98 -11.89 -2.92
C GLU A 329 -26.91 -10.70 -2.68
N ARG A 330 -26.95 -10.17 -1.45
CA ARG A 330 -27.70 -8.94 -1.11
C ARG A 330 -27.21 -7.72 -1.90
N LYS A 331 -25.89 -7.57 -2.05
CA LYS A 331 -25.30 -6.49 -2.85
C LYS A 331 -25.62 -6.64 -4.34
N ILE A 332 -25.62 -7.85 -4.90
CA ILE A 332 -26.04 -8.10 -6.28
C ILE A 332 -27.51 -7.75 -6.45
N ALA A 333 -28.36 -8.22 -5.53
CA ALA A 333 -29.78 -7.95 -5.51
C ALA A 333 -30.06 -6.43 -5.55
N SER A 334 -29.30 -5.63 -4.80
CA SER A 334 -29.49 -4.18 -4.70
C SER A 334 -29.36 -3.42 -6.04
N GLN A 335 -28.76 -4.06 -7.06
CA GLN A 335 -28.53 -3.52 -8.41
C GLN A 335 -28.83 -4.54 -9.51
N LEU A 336 -29.74 -5.49 -9.23
CA LEU A 336 -30.12 -6.58 -10.13
C LEU A 336 -30.68 -6.07 -11.48
N GLU A 337 -31.29 -4.89 -11.49
CA GLU A 337 -31.78 -4.20 -12.70
C GLU A 337 -30.71 -3.96 -13.78
N HIS A 338 -29.42 -4.02 -13.42
CA HIS A 338 -28.30 -3.87 -14.36
C HIS A 338 -27.70 -5.21 -14.80
N ALA A 339 -28.23 -6.34 -14.30
CA ALA A 339 -27.74 -7.67 -14.65
C ALA A 339 -28.20 -8.08 -16.05
N THR A 340 -27.32 -8.76 -16.77
CA THR A 340 -27.66 -9.41 -18.05
C THR A 340 -28.03 -10.87 -17.82
N LEU A 341 -28.68 -11.51 -18.81
CA LEU A 341 -28.96 -12.94 -18.75
C LEU A 341 -27.69 -13.77 -18.51
N ASP A 342 -26.59 -13.42 -19.17
CA ASP A 342 -25.29 -14.09 -19.00
C ASP A 342 -24.74 -14.00 -17.57
N ASP A 343 -25.09 -12.95 -16.84
CA ASP A 343 -24.68 -12.79 -15.45
C ASP A 343 -25.45 -13.77 -14.54
N LEU A 344 -26.73 -14.03 -14.85
CA LEU A 344 -27.60 -14.98 -14.13
C LEU A 344 -27.30 -16.45 -14.46
N LEU A 345 -26.67 -16.73 -15.60
CA LEU A 345 -26.24 -18.08 -15.99
C LEU A 345 -24.96 -18.50 -15.22
N MET A 346 -25.10 -18.66 -13.91
CA MET A 346 -24.02 -19.03 -12.99
C MET A 346 -23.80 -20.55 -13.02
N PRO A 347 -22.59 -21.05 -13.35
CA PRO A 347 -22.32 -22.49 -13.32
C PRO A 347 -22.42 -23.07 -11.90
N SER A 348 -22.96 -24.27 -11.77
CA SER A 348 -22.87 -25.04 -10.53
C SER A 348 -21.48 -25.64 -10.39
N TYR A 349 -20.89 -25.53 -9.18
CA TYR A 349 -19.60 -26.16 -8.82
C TYR A 349 -19.77 -27.31 -7.81
N SER A 350 -21.02 -27.76 -7.62
CA SER A 350 -21.34 -28.90 -6.76
C SER A 350 -21.49 -30.16 -7.61
N TYR A 351 -20.76 -31.21 -7.25
CA TYR A 351 -20.90 -32.53 -7.86
C TYR A 351 -22.22 -33.25 -7.49
N LEU A 352 -23.00 -32.67 -6.58
CA LEU A 352 -24.21 -33.27 -6.02
C LEU A 352 -25.50 -32.74 -6.67
N VAL A 353 -25.40 -31.78 -7.59
CA VAL A 353 -26.56 -31.10 -8.18
C VAL A 353 -26.70 -31.49 -9.65
N GLU A 354 -27.91 -31.88 -10.06
CA GLU A 354 -28.20 -32.33 -11.44
C GLU A 354 -28.23 -31.18 -12.46
N THR A 355 -28.38 -29.94 -11.99
CA THR A 355 -28.46 -28.74 -12.85
C THR A 355 -27.08 -28.19 -13.20
N LEU A 356 -26.91 -27.82 -14.49
CA LEU A 356 -25.69 -27.16 -14.97
C LEU A 356 -25.47 -25.76 -14.37
N TYR A 357 -26.53 -25.15 -13.85
CA TYR A 357 -26.54 -23.81 -13.28
C TYR A 357 -26.90 -23.82 -11.79
N ASP A 358 -26.32 -22.89 -11.05
CA ASP A 358 -26.59 -22.62 -9.64
C ASP A 358 -27.89 -21.81 -9.49
N VAL A 359 -29.02 -22.51 -9.57
CA VAL A 359 -30.36 -21.92 -9.48
C VAL A 359 -30.63 -21.39 -8.08
N ASP A 360 -30.13 -22.08 -7.05
CA ASP A 360 -30.34 -21.69 -5.65
C ASP A 360 -29.77 -20.30 -5.35
N SER A 361 -28.56 -19.98 -5.87
CA SER A 361 -27.98 -18.65 -5.73
C SER A 361 -28.81 -17.56 -6.43
N VAL A 362 -29.35 -17.86 -7.61
CA VAL A 362 -30.21 -16.92 -8.34
C VAL A 362 -31.54 -16.70 -7.62
N GLU A 363 -32.15 -17.76 -7.08
CA GLU A 363 -33.37 -17.67 -6.29
C GLU A 363 -33.18 -16.80 -5.04
N ARG A 364 -32.08 -16.99 -4.30
CA ARG A 364 -31.76 -16.14 -3.14
C ARG A 364 -31.57 -14.67 -3.52
N ILE A 365 -30.83 -14.39 -4.59
CA ILE A 365 -30.63 -13.02 -5.10
C ILE A 365 -31.98 -12.38 -5.46
N LEU A 366 -32.87 -13.12 -6.13
CA LEU A 366 -34.19 -12.63 -6.49
C LEU A 366 -35.06 -12.38 -5.25
N GLY A 367 -35.00 -13.27 -4.25
CA GLY A 367 -35.66 -13.09 -2.96
C GLY A 367 -35.26 -11.77 -2.30
N TYR A 368 -33.95 -11.52 -2.15
CA TYR A 368 -33.44 -10.25 -1.58
C TYR A 368 -33.83 -9.03 -2.42
N TYR A 369 -33.92 -9.17 -3.74
CA TYR A 369 -34.36 -8.07 -4.60
C TYR A 369 -35.83 -7.72 -4.35
N LEU A 370 -36.69 -8.73 -4.25
CA LEU A 370 -38.13 -8.55 -3.99
C LEU A 370 -38.38 -7.96 -2.59
N GLU A 371 -37.68 -8.44 -1.56
CA GLU A 371 -37.74 -7.86 -0.20
C GLU A 371 -37.47 -6.35 -0.23
N LYS A 372 -36.42 -5.93 -0.95
CA LYS A 372 -36.05 -4.51 -1.08
C LYS A 372 -37.10 -3.70 -1.86
N VAL A 373 -37.73 -4.28 -2.87
CA VAL A 373 -38.80 -3.61 -3.63
C VAL A 373 -40.05 -3.41 -2.77
N GLU A 374 -40.39 -4.38 -1.93
CA GLU A 374 -41.52 -4.29 -0.99
C GLU A 374 -41.29 -3.25 0.12
N GLU A 375 -40.07 -3.20 0.69
CA GLU A 375 -39.67 -2.18 1.66
C GLU A 375 -39.78 -0.75 1.07
N ASN A 376 -39.26 -0.56 -0.15
CA ASN A 376 -39.36 0.72 -0.85
C ASN A 376 -40.82 1.11 -1.14
N SER A 377 -41.64 0.14 -1.55
CA SER A 377 -43.07 0.37 -1.83
C SER A 377 -43.83 0.78 -0.57
N SER A 378 -43.53 0.15 0.57
CA SER A 378 -44.12 0.45 1.87
C SER A 378 -43.68 1.82 2.42
N ALA A 379 -42.41 2.19 2.22
CA ALA A 379 -41.87 3.50 2.58
C ALA A 379 -42.53 4.63 1.77
N ILE A 380 -42.77 4.43 0.47
CA ILE A 380 -43.46 5.40 -0.39
C ILE A 380 -44.91 5.60 0.05
N VAL A 381 -45.62 4.53 0.43
CA VAL A 381 -46.99 4.61 0.95
C VAL A 381 -47.05 5.38 2.27
N ALA A 382 -46.07 5.19 3.17
CA ALA A 382 -45.99 5.88 4.45
C ALA A 382 -45.73 7.40 4.30
N VAL A 383 -44.87 7.82 3.36
CA VAL A 383 -44.58 9.24 3.09
C VAL A 383 -45.77 9.95 2.44
N ARG A 384 -46.59 9.23 1.66
CA ARG A 384 -47.74 9.81 0.93
C ARG A 384 -48.97 10.06 1.80
N TRP A 385 -48.97 9.60 3.06
CA TRP A 385 -50.07 9.82 4.01
C TRP A 385 -49.63 10.70 5.20
N PRO A 386 -49.55 12.04 5.05
CA PRO A 386 -49.55 12.90 6.22
C PRO A 386 -50.91 12.71 6.91
N LYS A 387 -50.90 12.21 8.15
CA LYS A 387 -52.08 12.18 9.03
C LYS A 387 -52.78 13.53 8.94
N ARG A 388 -53.95 13.58 8.27
CA ARG A 388 -54.90 14.69 8.44
C ARG A 388 -55.31 14.67 9.91
N ARG A 389 -54.66 15.50 10.72
CA ARG A 389 -55.09 15.76 12.10
C ARG A 389 -56.47 16.40 12.01
N ARG A 390 -57.45 15.75 12.63
CA ARG A 390 -58.76 16.35 12.93
C ARG A 390 -58.62 17.39 14.01
#